data_AF-A0A9P6WYZ9-F1
#
_entry.id   AF-A0A9P6WYZ9-F1
#
_cell.length_a   1.000
_cell.length_b   1.000
_cell.length_c   1.000
_cell.angle_alpha   90.00
_cell.angle_beta   90.00
_cell.angle_gamma   90.00
#
_symmetry.space_group_name_H-M   'P 1'
#
loop_
_entity.id
_entity.type
_entity.pdbx_description
1 polymer ?
#
loop_
_entity_poly.entity_id
_entity_poly.type
_entity_poly.pdbx_seq_one_letter_code
_entity_poly.pdbx_strand_id
1 'polypeptide(L)'
;MVWSSARSESVNYMCRIFGSLQSKLALIWDHSSLGPSFSEHGRKVVTIKDLEKVWQHFEPGRFDVTNTILLDDSAHKAVLQPFNLIQPTKFQYHSSSFLSSGECELMQLLSYLKSLRYQSNVSNYIHSHPYQPILNHKDNSFKVLKFILGDDKSSLVDLTQHVDE
;
A
#
# COMPACT_ATOMS: atom_id res chain seq x y z
N MET A 1 4.08 -2.14 8.87
CA MET A 1 4.67 -3.27 8.11
C MET A 1 4.66 -2.92 6.64
N VAL A 2 5.64 -3.37 5.87
CA VAL A 2 5.62 -3.36 4.40
C VAL A 2 5.53 -4.81 3.93
N TRP A 3 4.60 -5.10 3.01
CA TRP A 3 4.46 -6.42 2.40
C TRP A 3 4.32 -6.29 0.89
N SER A 4 5.36 -6.66 0.15
CA SER A 4 5.44 -6.47 -1.29
C SER A 4 5.67 -7.79 -2.02
N SER A 5 5.13 -7.91 -3.22
CA SER A 5 5.43 -9.02 -4.14
C SER A 5 6.71 -8.80 -4.96
N ALA A 6 7.43 -7.70 -4.72
CA ALA A 6 8.70 -7.42 -5.36
C ALA A 6 9.85 -8.21 -4.72
N ARG A 7 11.00 -8.26 -5.41
CA ARG A 7 12.23 -8.85 -4.86
C ARG A 7 12.79 -7.99 -3.72
N SER A 8 13.57 -8.61 -2.84
CA SER A 8 14.14 -7.99 -1.63
C SER A 8 14.87 -6.69 -1.93
N GLU A 9 15.63 -6.62 -3.03
CA GLU A 9 16.35 -5.41 -3.44
C GLU A 9 15.38 -4.26 -3.70
N SER A 10 14.34 -4.50 -4.50
CA SER A 10 13.31 -3.49 -4.79
C SER A 10 12.58 -3.05 -3.53
N VAL A 11 12.27 -3.98 -2.62
CA VAL A 11 11.62 -3.66 -1.35
C VAL A 11 12.52 -2.79 -0.46
N ASN A 12 13.80 -3.11 -0.38
CA ASN A 12 14.78 -2.30 0.36
C ASN A 12 14.87 -0.87 -0.19
N TYR A 13 14.84 -0.70 -1.51
CA TYR A 13 14.80 0.64 -2.12
C TYR A 13 13.49 1.38 -1.79
N MET A 14 12.33 0.72 -1.94
CA MET A 14 11.03 1.32 -1.61
C MET A 14 10.94 1.76 -0.15
N CYS A 15 11.46 0.95 0.78
CA CYS A 15 11.41 1.25 2.21
C CYS A 15 12.23 2.48 2.63
N ARG A 16 13.12 3.01 1.77
CA ARG A 16 13.86 4.25 2.07
C ARG A 16 12.94 5.46 2.16
N ILE A 17 11.76 5.43 1.55
CA ILE A 17 10.76 6.51 1.65
C ILE A 17 10.34 6.79 3.11
N PHE A 18 10.44 5.79 3.99
CA PHE A 18 10.13 5.96 5.40
C PHE A 18 11.20 6.74 6.16
N GLY A 19 12.40 6.96 5.60
CA GLY A 19 13.49 7.68 6.25
C GLY A 19 13.77 7.15 7.66
N SER A 20 13.82 8.04 8.65
CA SER A 20 14.02 7.66 10.06
C SER A 20 12.89 6.79 10.63
N LEU A 21 11.68 6.82 10.05
CA LEU A 21 10.54 5.99 10.46
C LEU A 21 10.68 4.54 10.01
N GLN A 22 11.62 4.21 9.13
CA GLN A 22 11.85 2.81 8.72
C GLN A 22 12.14 1.91 9.93
N SER A 23 12.85 2.44 10.93
CA SER A 23 13.13 1.77 12.22
C SER A 23 11.87 1.41 13.02
N LYS A 24 10.73 2.05 12.74
CA LYS A 24 9.44 1.78 13.38
C LYS A 24 8.62 0.72 12.64
N LEU A 25 9.06 0.25 11.48
CA LEU A 25 8.40 -0.84 10.77
C LEU A 25 8.63 -2.15 11.54
N ALA A 26 7.56 -2.74 12.05
CA ALA A 26 7.65 -4.02 12.75
C ALA A 26 8.14 -5.16 11.84
N LEU A 27 7.78 -5.11 10.54
CA LEU A 27 8.15 -6.11 9.53
C LEU A 27 8.28 -5.48 8.15
N ILE A 28 9.21 -6.05 7.36
CA ILE A 28 9.39 -5.79 5.93
C ILE A 28 9.45 -7.16 5.26
N TRP A 29 8.44 -7.47 4.46
CA TRP A 29 8.30 -8.71 3.73
C TRP A 29 8.30 -8.46 2.22
N ASP A 30 9.05 -9.30 1.51
CA ASP A 30 9.16 -9.31 0.06
C ASP A 30 8.49 -10.57 -0.53
N HIS A 31 8.69 -10.81 -1.82
CA HIS A 31 8.13 -11.96 -2.53
C HIS A 31 8.34 -13.30 -1.82
N SER A 32 9.47 -13.51 -1.14
CA SER A 32 9.78 -14.79 -0.47
C SER A 32 8.78 -15.15 0.65
N SER A 33 8.11 -14.16 1.24
CA SER A 33 7.10 -14.35 2.28
C SER A 33 5.75 -14.86 1.79
N LEU A 34 5.48 -14.75 0.47
CA LEU A 34 4.17 -15.06 -0.12
C LEU A 34 3.93 -16.58 -0.27
N GLY A 35 4.91 -17.41 0.11
CA GLY A 35 4.87 -18.86 -0.05
C GLY A 35 5.34 -19.32 -1.44
N PRO A 36 5.39 -20.63 -1.68
CA PRO A 36 5.80 -21.17 -2.96
C PRO A 36 4.87 -20.66 -4.07
N SER A 37 5.45 -19.94 -5.01
CA SER A 37 4.75 -19.56 -6.23
C SER A 37 4.48 -20.84 -7.01
N PHE A 38 3.22 -21.24 -7.20
CA PHE A 38 2.87 -22.31 -8.14
C PHE A 38 3.22 -21.84 -9.56
N SER A 39 4.45 -22.11 -9.99
CA SER A 39 4.91 -21.83 -11.34
C SER A 39 4.38 -22.89 -12.29
N GLU A 40 3.09 -22.82 -12.62
CA GLU A 40 2.61 -23.53 -13.79
C GLU A 40 2.95 -22.70 -15.04
N HIS A 41 3.92 -23.19 -15.81
CA HIS A 41 4.07 -22.87 -17.24
C HIS A 41 4.33 -21.40 -17.61
N GLY A 42 5.21 -20.71 -16.87
CA GLY A 42 5.69 -19.37 -17.26
C GLY A 42 4.67 -18.23 -17.12
N ARG A 43 3.52 -18.49 -16.46
CA ARG A 43 2.55 -17.44 -16.11
C ARG A 43 2.90 -16.79 -14.78
N LYS A 44 2.65 -15.48 -14.69
CA LYS A 44 2.76 -14.71 -13.44
C LYS A 44 1.85 -15.36 -12.38
N VAL A 45 2.47 -15.93 -11.35
CA VAL A 45 1.75 -16.58 -10.25
C VAL A 45 0.91 -15.52 -9.53
N VAL A 46 -0.36 -15.82 -9.32
CA VAL A 46 -1.24 -15.00 -8.49
C VAL A 46 -0.70 -15.05 -7.07
N THR A 47 -0.34 -13.90 -6.51
CA THR A 47 0.17 -13.83 -5.14
C THR A 47 -1.00 -13.63 -4.18
N ILE A 48 -1.06 -14.42 -3.12
CA ILE A 48 -2.05 -14.28 -2.05
C ILE A 48 -1.32 -13.79 -0.80
N LYS A 49 -1.90 -12.79 -0.14
CA LYS A 49 -1.46 -12.20 1.12
C LYS A 49 -2.34 -12.73 2.24
N ASP A 50 -1.96 -13.89 2.75
CA ASP A 50 -2.62 -14.52 3.89
C ASP A 50 -2.27 -13.80 5.21
N LEU A 51 -3.23 -13.06 5.78
CA LEU A 51 -3.02 -12.33 7.03
C LEU A 51 -2.77 -13.25 8.23
N GLU A 52 -3.17 -14.53 8.20
CA GLU A 52 -2.87 -15.46 9.28
C GLU A 52 -1.35 -15.62 9.48
N LYS A 53 -0.57 -15.61 8.40
CA LYS A 53 0.91 -15.64 8.48
C LYS A 53 1.45 -14.44 9.25
N VAL A 54 0.84 -13.27 9.06
CA VAL A 54 1.23 -12.05 9.77
C VAL A 54 0.88 -12.20 11.25
N TRP A 55 -0.33 -12.66 11.58
CA TRP A 55 -0.78 -12.83 12.96
C TRP A 55 0.09 -13.82 13.74
N GLN A 56 0.45 -14.94 13.12
CA GLN A 56 1.34 -15.96 13.70
C GLN A 56 2.76 -15.46 13.95
N HIS A 57 3.19 -14.40 13.27
CA HIS A 57 4.52 -13.81 13.47
C HIS A 57 4.61 -12.97 14.77
N PHE A 58 3.48 -12.56 15.32
CA PHE A 58 3.41 -11.76 16.54
C PHE A 58 2.91 -12.59 17.72
N GLU A 59 2.99 -12.01 18.92
CA GLU A 59 2.43 -12.62 20.12
C GLU A 59 0.98 -13.08 19.90
N PRO A 60 0.62 -14.31 20.34
CA PRO A 60 -0.74 -14.83 20.17
C PRO A 60 -1.80 -13.87 20.67
N GLY A 61 -2.83 -13.63 19.85
CA GLY A 61 -3.93 -12.72 20.17
C GLY A 61 -3.61 -11.22 20.06
N ARG A 62 -2.37 -10.84 19.69
CA ARG A 62 -2.03 -9.43 19.46
C ARG A 62 -2.73 -8.86 18.23
N PHE A 63 -2.76 -9.62 17.14
CA PHE A 63 -3.40 -9.25 15.90
C PHE A 63 -4.31 -10.35 15.40
N ASP A 64 -5.44 -9.96 14.82
CA ASP A 64 -6.41 -10.84 14.20
C ASP A 64 -7.22 -10.07 13.13
N VAL A 65 -8.30 -10.70 12.66
CA VAL A 65 -9.22 -10.13 11.68
C VAL A 65 -9.87 -8.82 12.13
N THR A 66 -10.02 -8.59 13.43
CA THR A 66 -10.77 -7.44 13.98
C THR A 66 -9.92 -6.17 14.05
N ASN A 67 -8.58 -6.29 14.01
CA ASN A 67 -7.66 -5.16 14.19
C ASN A 67 -6.57 -5.03 13.12
N THR A 68 -6.64 -5.84 12.05
CA THR A 68 -5.66 -5.83 10.95
C THR A 68 -6.26 -5.25 9.68
N ILE A 69 -5.53 -4.37 8.99
CA ILE A 69 -5.93 -3.79 7.71
C ILE A 69 -4.85 -4.09 6.68
N LEU A 70 -5.26 -4.55 5.50
CA LEU A 70 -4.43 -4.69 4.32
C LEU A 70 -4.71 -3.53 3.36
N LEU A 71 -3.68 -2.77 3.00
CA LEU A 71 -3.72 -1.78 1.93
C LEU A 71 -3.04 -2.38 0.69
N ASP A 72 -3.81 -2.69 -0.33
CA ASP A 72 -3.31 -3.25 -1.59
C ASP A 72 -4.29 -2.91 -2.73
N ASP A 73 -3.78 -2.60 -3.93
CA ASP A 73 -4.60 -2.23 -5.08
C ASP A 73 -5.25 -3.44 -5.79
N SER A 74 -5.04 -4.66 -5.27
CA SER A 74 -5.39 -5.91 -5.94
C SER A 74 -6.25 -6.82 -5.05
N ALA A 75 -7.58 -6.82 -5.26
CA ALA A 75 -8.54 -7.67 -4.53
C ALA A 75 -8.13 -9.14 -4.40
N HIS A 76 -7.62 -9.76 -5.48
CA HIS A 76 -7.26 -11.17 -5.49
C HIS A 76 -6.18 -11.54 -4.45
N LYS A 77 -5.34 -10.58 -4.02
CA LYS A 77 -4.32 -10.84 -3.00
C LYS A 77 -4.94 -11.02 -1.62
N ALA A 78 -6.11 -10.45 -1.37
CA ALA A 78 -6.79 -10.50 -0.08
C ALA A 78 -7.88 -11.58 0.00
N VAL A 79 -7.93 -12.53 -0.96
CA VAL A 79 -9.04 -13.48 -1.08
C VAL A 79 -9.35 -14.28 0.19
N LEU A 80 -8.35 -14.50 1.06
CA LEU A 80 -8.52 -15.21 2.33
C LEU A 80 -9.11 -14.33 3.44
N GLN A 81 -8.93 -13.01 3.38
CA GLN A 81 -9.48 -12.04 4.33
C GLN A 81 -10.01 -10.79 3.58
N PRO A 82 -11.04 -10.94 2.73
CA PRO A 82 -11.44 -9.91 1.76
C PRO A 82 -11.93 -8.63 2.43
N PHE A 83 -12.51 -8.73 3.63
CA PHE A 83 -13.04 -7.58 4.37
C PHE A 83 -11.98 -6.85 5.20
N ASN A 84 -10.73 -7.32 5.20
CA ASN A 84 -9.61 -6.60 5.77
C ASN A 84 -8.90 -5.72 4.72
N LEU A 85 -9.32 -5.79 3.45
CA LEU A 85 -8.74 -5.02 2.36
C LEU A 85 -9.35 -3.63 2.25
N ILE A 86 -8.49 -2.61 2.20
CA ILE A 86 -8.80 -1.32 1.63
C ILE A 86 -8.07 -1.25 0.30
N GLN A 87 -8.83 -1.13 -0.79
CA GLN A 87 -8.29 -1.10 -2.14
C GLN A 87 -8.21 0.34 -2.67
N PRO A 88 -7.05 1.01 -2.57
CA PRO A 88 -6.87 2.30 -3.22
C PRO A 88 -6.80 2.15 -4.75
N THR A 89 -7.06 3.23 -5.45
CA THR A 89 -6.86 3.32 -6.89
C THR A 89 -5.37 3.20 -7.21
N LYS A 90 -5.06 2.50 -8.30
CA LYS A 90 -3.68 2.40 -8.76
C LYS A 90 -3.16 3.78 -9.18
N PHE A 91 -2.15 4.27 -8.47
CA PHE A 91 -1.51 5.54 -8.81
C PHE A 91 -0.78 5.48 -10.16
N GLN A 92 -1.09 6.43 -11.04
CA GLN A 92 -0.48 6.58 -12.37
C GLN A 92 -0.31 8.06 -12.70
N TYR A 93 0.87 8.62 -12.43
CA TYR A 93 1.14 10.04 -12.63
C TYR A 93 1.09 10.50 -14.10
N HIS A 94 1.29 9.59 -15.06
CA HIS A 94 1.20 9.89 -16.49
C HIS A 94 -0.20 9.64 -17.08
N SER A 95 -1.20 9.32 -16.23
CA SER A 95 -2.56 9.09 -16.71
C SER A 95 -3.25 10.39 -17.09
N SER A 96 -4.11 10.37 -18.11
CA SER A 96 -4.91 11.55 -18.50
C SER A 96 -5.78 12.06 -17.35
N SER A 97 -6.26 11.18 -16.48
CA SER A 97 -7.00 11.55 -15.26
C SER A 97 -6.15 12.36 -14.29
N PHE A 98 -4.91 11.92 -14.01
CA PHE A 98 -4.01 12.66 -13.13
C PHE A 98 -3.64 14.02 -13.74
N LEU A 99 -3.27 14.04 -15.02
CA LEU A 99 -2.85 15.27 -15.70
C LEU A 99 -3.98 16.31 -15.80
N SER A 100 -5.23 15.88 -15.91
CA SER A 100 -6.39 16.79 -16.00
C SER A 100 -6.94 17.22 -14.64
N SER A 101 -6.90 16.34 -13.64
CA SER A 101 -7.67 16.52 -12.41
C SER A 101 -6.84 16.44 -11.13
N GLY A 102 -5.56 16.06 -11.20
CA GLY A 102 -4.72 15.76 -10.04
C GLY A 102 -5.24 14.57 -9.23
N GLU A 103 -4.68 14.35 -8.06
CA GLU A 103 -5.19 13.36 -7.10
C GLU A 103 -4.90 13.76 -5.64
N CYS A 104 -5.69 13.21 -4.71
CA CYS A 104 -5.43 13.33 -3.27
C CYS A 104 -5.85 12.06 -2.52
N GLU A 105 -5.85 10.91 -3.18
CA GLU A 105 -6.47 9.69 -2.63
C GLU A 105 -5.82 9.27 -1.32
N LEU A 106 -4.50 9.43 -1.20
CA LEU A 106 -3.77 9.13 0.04
C LEU A 106 -4.28 9.96 1.25
N MET A 107 -4.71 11.20 1.03
CA MET A 107 -5.29 12.03 2.10
C MET A 107 -6.71 11.57 2.47
N GLN A 108 -7.45 11.07 1.49
CA GLN A 108 -8.77 10.49 1.72
C GLN A 108 -8.66 9.15 2.47
N LEU A 109 -7.70 8.30 2.10
CA LEU A 109 -7.35 7.08 2.83
C LEU A 109 -6.96 7.39 4.26
N LEU A 110 -6.14 8.42 4.50
CA LEU A 110 -5.77 8.84 5.85
C LEU A 110 -7.00 9.21 6.69
N SER A 111 -7.99 9.88 6.09
CA SER A 111 -9.26 10.20 6.76
C SER A 111 -10.06 8.94 7.09
N TYR A 112 -10.13 7.99 6.16
CA TYR A 112 -10.81 6.71 6.40
C TYR A 112 -10.12 5.85 7.48
N LEU A 113 -8.79 5.79 7.47
CA LEU A 113 -7.99 5.11 8.51
C LEU A 113 -8.18 5.75 9.89
N LYS A 114 -8.34 7.08 9.97
CA LYS A 114 -8.67 7.77 11.23
C LYS A 114 -10.02 7.34 11.79
N SER A 115 -11.02 7.09 10.94
CA SER A 115 -12.32 6.55 11.37
C SER A 115 -12.21 5.08 11.83
N LEU A 116 -11.43 4.26 11.12
CA LEU A 116 -11.20 2.85 11.47
C LEU A 116 -10.52 2.67 12.82
N ARG A 117 -9.66 3.61 13.23
CA ARG A 117 -8.98 3.58 14.54
C ARG A 117 -9.93 3.47 15.74
N TYR A 118 -11.19 3.89 15.58
CA TYR A 118 -12.19 3.85 16.66
C TYR A 118 -13.11 2.63 16.61
N GLN A 119 -12.89 1.71 15.65
CA GLN A 119 -13.71 0.52 15.49
C GLN A 119 -13.12 -0.64 16.28
N SER A 120 -13.97 -1.38 16.99
CA SER A 120 -13.58 -2.63 17.68
C SER A 120 -13.40 -3.80 16.71
N ASN A 121 -13.99 -3.72 15.51
CA ASN A 121 -13.85 -4.69 14.44
C ASN A 121 -13.75 -3.99 13.09
N VAL A 122 -12.52 -3.79 12.62
CA VAL A 122 -12.24 -3.09 11.35
C VAL A 122 -12.75 -3.87 10.15
N SER A 123 -12.69 -5.21 10.17
CA SER A 123 -13.16 -6.05 9.08
C SER A 123 -14.66 -5.92 8.85
N ASN A 124 -15.45 -5.97 9.93
CA ASN A 124 -16.90 -5.73 9.86
C ASN A 124 -17.23 -4.30 9.40
N TYR A 125 -16.47 -3.31 9.87
CA TYR A 125 -16.68 -1.92 9.46
C TYR A 125 -16.39 -1.72 7.97
N ILE A 126 -15.25 -2.23 7.47
CA ILE A 126 -14.88 -2.15 6.04
C ILE A 126 -15.92 -2.86 5.19
N HIS A 127 -16.42 -4.02 5.62
CA HIS A 127 -17.49 -4.72 4.92
C HIS A 127 -18.78 -3.89 4.79
N SER A 128 -19.19 -3.23 5.89
CA SER A 128 -20.43 -2.45 5.93
C SER A 128 -20.29 -1.04 5.33
N HIS A 129 -19.07 -0.49 5.34
CA HIS A 129 -18.75 0.87 4.91
C HIS A 129 -17.46 0.85 4.06
N PRO A 130 -17.47 0.21 2.88
CA PRO A 130 -16.27 0.05 2.06
C PRO A 130 -15.67 1.41 1.71
N TYR A 131 -14.33 1.47 1.66
CA TYR A 131 -13.64 2.66 1.20
C TYR A 131 -14.07 3.01 -0.23
N GLN A 132 -14.38 4.29 -0.47
CA GLN A 132 -14.71 4.83 -1.78
C GLN A 132 -13.96 6.15 -1.96
N PRO A 133 -13.05 6.26 -2.95
CA PRO A 133 -12.37 7.51 -3.22
C PRO A 133 -13.33 8.52 -3.86
N ILE A 134 -13.25 9.76 -3.41
CA ILE A 134 -13.92 10.92 -4.01
C ILE A 134 -13.06 11.41 -5.17
N LEU A 135 -13.60 11.30 -6.39
CA LEU A 135 -12.99 11.83 -7.60
C LEU A 135 -13.15 13.36 -7.66
N ASN A 136 -12.22 14.04 -8.35
CA ASN A 136 -12.24 15.50 -8.55
C ASN A 136 -12.35 16.30 -7.24
N HIS A 137 -11.64 15.86 -6.21
CA HIS A 137 -11.67 16.50 -4.90
C HIS A 137 -10.99 17.88 -4.96
N LYS A 138 -11.51 18.83 -4.18
CA LYS A 138 -10.97 20.21 -4.12
C LYS A 138 -9.49 20.31 -3.69
N ASP A 139 -9.01 19.29 -2.97
CA ASP A 139 -7.64 19.20 -2.47
C ASP A 139 -6.72 18.38 -3.40
N ASN A 140 -7.18 18.09 -4.63
CA ASN A 140 -6.36 17.38 -5.61
C ASN A 140 -5.06 18.14 -5.88
N SER A 141 -3.95 17.40 -5.82
CA SER A 141 -2.62 17.89 -6.14
C SER A 141 -2.22 17.38 -7.51
N PHE A 142 -1.60 18.27 -8.29
CA PHE A 142 -0.93 17.91 -9.54
C PHE A 142 0.56 17.61 -9.33
N LYS A 143 1.10 17.86 -8.14
CA LYS A 143 2.52 17.64 -7.84
C LYS A 143 2.81 16.18 -7.62
N VAL A 144 3.93 15.70 -8.17
CA VAL A 144 4.41 14.33 -7.97
C VAL A 144 5.86 14.38 -7.57
N LEU A 145 6.16 14.01 -6.33
CA LEU A 145 7.54 14.03 -5.87
C LEU A 145 8.23 12.71 -6.20
N LYS A 146 9.29 12.75 -6.99
CA LYS A 146 10.27 11.67 -7.11
C LYS A 146 11.28 11.80 -5.98
N PHE A 147 11.40 10.74 -5.21
CA PHE A 147 12.50 10.58 -4.29
C PHE A 147 13.74 10.16 -5.09
N ILE A 148 14.71 11.06 -5.22
CA ILE A 148 16.02 10.77 -5.83
C ILE A 148 17.01 10.45 -4.73
N LEU A 149 17.68 9.32 -4.90
CA LEU A 149 18.72 8.89 -3.98
C LEU A 149 20.09 9.37 -4.48
N GLY A 150 20.73 10.28 -3.75
CA GLY A 150 22.15 10.57 -3.89
C GLY A 150 22.96 9.89 -2.78
N ASP A 151 24.25 9.68 -3.03
CA ASP A 151 25.15 8.99 -2.08
C ASP A 151 25.28 9.70 -0.73
N ASP A 152 25.14 11.04 -0.70
CA ASP A 152 25.26 11.85 0.53
C ASP A 152 23.95 12.55 0.97
N LYS A 153 23.00 12.77 0.04
CA LYS A 153 21.71 13.41 0.32
C LYS A 153 20.62 12.87 -0.60
N SER A 154 19.48 12.54 0.00
CA SER A 154 18.25 12.31 -0.74
C SER A 154 17.53 13.64 -0.99
N SER A 155 16.83 13.75 -2.12
CA SER A 155 16.03 14.92 -2.47
C SER A 155 14.66 14.52 -3.00
N LEU A 156 13.69 15.39 -2.79
CA LEU A 156 12.37 15.30 -3.42
C LEU A 156 12.38 16.26 -4.61
N VAL A 157 12.14 15.71 -5.80
CA VAL A 157 12.06 16.46 -7.05
C VAL A 157 10.63 16.40 -7.56
N ASP A 158 10.05 17.54 -7.91
CA ASP A 158 8.72 17.57 -8.52
C ASP A 158 8.80 17.11 -9.99
N LEU A 159 8.27 15.92 -10.27
CA LEU A 159 8.26 15.31 -11.59
C LEU A 159 7.45 16.12 -12.61
N THR A 160 6.53 16.98 -12.18
CA THR A 160 5.79 17.83 -13.12
C THR A 160 6.59 19.03 -13.62
N GLN A 161 7.76 19.30 -13.03
CA GLN A 161 8.65 20.37 -13.49
C GLN A 161 9.75 19.88 -14.45
N HIS A 162 9.83 18.57 -14.70
CA HIS A 162 10.81 17.94 -15.59
C HIS A 162 10.12 17.15 -16.72
N VAL A 163 9.08 17.75 -17.30
CA VAL A 163 8.52 17.30 -18.58
C VAL A 163 9.35 17.95 -19.67
N ASP A 164 10.51 17.36 -19.96
CA ASP A 164 11.33 17.46 -21.19
C ASP A 164 12.82 17.26 -20.84
N GLU A 165 13.28 16.02 -20.98
CA GLU A 165 14.63 15.62 -21.42
C GLU A 165 14.63 14.15 -21.86
#